data_AF-A0A315UN77-F1
#
_entry.id   AF-A0A315UN77-F1
#
_cell.length_a   1.000
_cell.length_b   1.000
_cell.length_c   1.000
_cell.angle_alpha   90.00
_cell.angle_beta   90.00
_cell.angle_gamma   90.00
#
_symmetry.space_group_name_H-M   'P 1'
#
loop_
_entity.id
_entity.type
_entity.pdbx_description
1 polymer ?
#
loop_
_entity_poly.entity_id
_entity_poly.type
_entity_poly.pdbx_seq_one_letter_code
_entity_poly.pdbx_strand_id
1 'polypeptide(L)'
;MADRQNLPYTDAVIHEIQRMGNIVPLNGFRVAAKDTTLGGYIIPKGTPLMPMLTSVLFDKSEWETPDTFNPGHFLDANGKFVKREAFIPFSA
;
A
#
# COMPACT_ATOMS: atom_id res chain seq x y z
N MET A 1 -4.06 -18.82 -12.71
CA MET A 1 -3.59 -18.53 -11.33
C MET A 1 -2.65 -19.58 -10.76
N ALA A 2 -2.60 -20.82 -11.29
CA ALA A 2 -1.71 -21.87 -10.76
C ALA A 2 -0.22 -21.51 -10.85
N ASP A 3 0.21 -20.91 -11.97
CA ASP A 3 1.64 -20.62 -12.20
C ASP A 3 2.21 -19.55 -11.25
N ARG A 4 1.35 -18.64 -10.76
CA ARG A 4 1.76 -17.52 -9.90
C ARG A 4 2.45 -18.02 -8.62
N GLN A 5 1.99 -19.14 -8.06
CA GLN A 5 2.60 -19.73 -6.86
C GLN A 5 4.02 -20.26 -7.10
N ASN A 6 4.36 -20.55 -8.36
CA ASN A 6 5.67 -21.05 -8.77
C ASN A 6 6.59 -19.95 -9.31
N LEU A 7 6.12 -18.70 -9.35
CA LEU A 7 6.84 -17.54 -9.91
C LEU A 7 6.96 -16.41 -8.87
N PRO A 8 7.59 -16.66 -7.70
CA PRO A 8 7.61 -15.71 -6.60
C PRO A 8 8.30 -14.38 -6.97
N TYR A 9 9.38 -14.44 -7.75
CA TYR A 9 10.09 -13.24 -8.19
C TYR A 9 9.25 -12.39 -9.16
N THR A 10 8.55 -13.02 -10.11
CA THR A 10 7.62 -12.31 -11.00
C THR A 10 6.51 -11.64 -10.22
N ASP A 11 5.95 -12.32 -9.21
CA ASP A 11 4.92 -11.75 -8.36
C ASP A 11 5.45 -10.55 -7.56
N ALA A 12 6.64 -10.69 -6.98
CA ALA A 12 7.31 -9.61 -6.26
C ALA A 12 7.59 -8.39 -7.15
N VAL A 13 8.05 -8.59 -8.39
CA VAL A 13 8.26 -7.51 -9.37
C VAL A 13 6.94 -6.80 -9.69
N ILE A 14 5.85 -7.53 -9.92
CA ILE A 14 4.53 -6.94 -10.19
C ILE A 14 4.07 -6.07 -9.01
N HIS A 15 4.27 -6.53 -7.78
CA HIS A 15 3.88 -5.78 -6.58
C HIS A 15 4.75 -4.54 -6.39
N GLU A 16 6.05 -4.64 -6.63
CA GLU A 16 6.96 -3.49 -6.54
C GLU A 16 6.67 -2.46 -7.64
N ILE A 17 6.27 -2.88 -8.84
CA ILE A 17 5.77 -1.97 -9.89
C ILE A 17 4.54 -1.20 -9.39
N GLN A 18 3.59 -1.88 -8.73
CA GLN A 18 2.39 -1.24 -8.20
C GLN A 18 2.71 -0.29 -7.04
N ARG A 19 3.60 -0.67 -6.12
CA ARG A 19 4.03 0.15 -4.98
C ARG A 19 4.74 1.41 -5.44
N MET A 20 5.79 1.25 -6.25
CA MET A 20 6.65 2.33 -6.71
C MET A 20 5.94 3.21 -7.74
N GLY A 21 5.11 2.61 -8.60
CA GLY A 21 4.34 3.32 -9.61
C GLY A 21 3.31 4.26 -8.97
N ASN A 22 2.69 3.85 -7.85
CA ASN A 22 1.78 4.66 -7.03
C ASN A 22 0.87 5.58 -7.88
N ILE A 23 0.21 4.99 -8.88
CA ILE A 23 -0.48 5.73 -9.95
C ILE A 23 -1.72 6.49 -9.47
N VAL A 24 -2.22 6.19 -8.26
CA VAL A 24 -3.33 6.89 -7.60
C VAL A 24 -2.90 7.40 -6.22
N PRO A 25 -1.99 8.40 -6.14
CA PRO A 25 -1.32 8.78 -4.88
C PRO A 25 -2.26 9.29 -3.78
N LEU A 26 -3.35 9.95 -4.17
CA LEU A 26 -4.31 10.59 -3.25
C LEU A 26 -5.63 9.82 -3.13
N ASN A 27 -5.69 8.61 -3.68
CA ASN A 27 -6.92 7.81 -3.77
C ASN A 27 -8.11 8.61 -4.35
N GLY A 28 -9.32 8.09 -4.20
CA GLY A 28 -10.56 8.85 -4.36
C GLY A 28 -11.00 9.50 -3.05
N PHE A 29 -11.72 10.62 -3.14
CA PHE A 29 -12.38 11.24 -1.99
C PHE A 29 -13.33 10.26 -1.31
N ARG A 30 -13.31 10.26 0.01
CA ARG A 30 -14.34 9.64 0.86
C ARG A 30 -15.02 10.72 1.69
N VAL A 31 -16.17 10.40 2.28
CA VAL A 31 -16.91 11.32 3.15
C VAL A 31 -17.31 10.60 4.42
N ALA A 32 -17.13 11.26 5.57
CA ALA A 32 -17.57 10.71 6.86
C ALA A 32 -19.10 10.56 6.87
N ALA A 33 -19.59 9.31 6.91
CA ALA A 33 -21.04 9.03 6.89
C ALA A 33 -21.76 9.43 8.19
N LYS A 34 -21.00 9.57 9.28
CA LYS A 34 -21.42 10.01 10.61
C LYS A 34 -20.23 10.64 11.33
N ASP A 35 -20.51 11.35 12.42
CA ASP A 35 -19.48 11.81 13.34
C ASP A 35 -18.66 10.60 13.82
N THR A 36 -17.34 10.70 13.71
CA THR A 36 -16.41 9.62 14.08
C THR A 36 -15.16 10.19 14.73
N THR A 37 -14.31 9.33 15.29
CA THR A 37 -13.00 9.71 15.82
C THR A 37 -11.90 9.07 14.99
N LEU A 38 -10.87 9.82 14.63
CA LEU A 38 -9.68 9.31 13.95
C LEU A 38 -8.44 9.99 14.55
N GLY A 39 -7.46 9.20 15.01
CA GLY A 39 -6.22 9.73 15.59
C GLY A 39 -6.43 10.66 16.79
N GLY A 40 -7.51 10.47 17.56
CA GLY A 40 -7.90 11.34 18.68
C GLY A 40 -8.69 12.59 18.30
N TYR A 41 -8.90 12.86 17.00
CA TYR A 41 -9.70 14.00 16.52
C TYR A 41 -11.13 13.59 16.21
N ILE A 42 -12.09 14.47 16.51
CA ILE A 42 -13.48 14.30 16.07
C ILE A 42 -13.59 14.75 14.62
N ILE A 43 -14.10 13.87 13.77
CA ILE A 43 -14.39 14.11 12.36
C ILE A 43 -15.92 14.18 12.21
N PRO A 44 -16.50 15.37 11.97
CA PRO A 44 -17.94 15.51 11.78
C PRO A 44 -18.44 14.79 10.52
N LYS A 45 -19.70 14.36 10.55
CA LYS A 45 -20.44 13.86 9.38
C LYS A 45 -20.36 14.85 8.23
N GLY A 46 -20.15 14.34 7.02
CA GLY A 46 -20.05 15.15 5.80
C GLY A 46 -18.65 15.68 5.52
N THR A 47 -17.69 15.49 6.43
CA THR A 47 -16.29 15.88 6.20
C THR A 47 -15.69 15.07 5.06
N PRO A 48 -15.15 15.70 3.99
CA PRO A 48 -14.40 15.01 2.95
C PRO A 48 -13.04 14.55 3.50
N LEU A 49 -12.66 13.34 3.15
CA LEU A 49 -11.42 12.69 3.55
C LEU A 49 -10.66 12.27 2.29
N MET A 50 -9.36 12.54 2.28
CA MET A 50 -8.44 12.17 1.20
C MET A 50 -7.38 11.22 1.74
N PRO A 51 -7.49 9.90 1.49
CA PRO A 51 -6.47 8.94 1.88
C PRO A 51 -5.20 9.12 1.02
N MET A 52 -4.09 9.51 1.64
CA MET A 52 -2.81 9.68 0.95
C MET A 52 -2.06 8.35 0.87
N LEU A 53 -2.32 7.54 -0.17
CA LEU A 53 -1.67 6.23 -0.36
C LEU A 53 -0.14 6.35 -0.45
N THR A 54 0.37 7.45 -1.00
CA THR A 54 1.82 7.72 -1.02
C THR A 54 2.46 7.62 0.36
N SER A 55 1.76 8.09 1.41
CA SER A 55 2.30 8.05 2.77
C SER A 55 2.54 6.64 3.28
N VAL A 56 1.79 5.66 2.80
CA VAL A 56 1.89 4.25 3.20
C VAL A 56 2.83 3.48 2.27
N LEU A 57 2.73 3.70 0.96
CA LEU A 57 3.54 3.00 -0.04
C LEU A 57 5.02 3.42 -0.04
N PHE A 58 5.36 4.56 0.58
CA PHE A 58 6.73 5.09 0.74
C PHE A 58 7.11 5.28 2.22
N ASP A 59 6.37 4.67 3.16
CA ASP A 59 6.68 4.77 4.59
C ASP A 59 8.06 4.17 4.92
N LYS A 60 8.95 5.01 5.46
CA LYS A 60 10.32 4.62 5.83
C LYS A 60 10.38 3.62 6.98
N SER A 61 9.33 3.46 7.77
CA SER A 61 9.27 2.38 8.77
C SER A 61 8.80 1.04 8.21
N GLU A 62 8.16 1.03 7.03
CA GLU A 62 7.60 -0.18 6.43
C GLU A 62 8.41 -0.70 5.24
N TRP A 63 9.18 0.15 4.56
CA TRP A 63 9.96 -0.22 3.40
C TRP A 63 11.45 0.08 3.64
N GLU A 64 12.31 -0.91 3.37
CA GLU A 64 13.77 -0.78 3.58
C GLU A 64 14.39 0.27 2.65
N THR A 65 13.97 0.26 1.38
CA THR A 65 14.43 1.22 0.36
C THR A 65 13.22 1.85 -0.33
N PRO A 66 12.43 2.72 0.35
CA PRO A 66 11.11 3.17 -0.12
C PRO A 66 11.18 3.90 -1.46
N ASP A 67 12.25 4.65 -1.70
CA ASP A 67 12.45 5.48 -2.90
C ASP A 67 13.23 4.74 -4.02
N THR A 68 13.51 3.44 -3.83
CA THR A 68 14.22 2.62 -4.82
C THR A 68 13.32 1.47 -5.27
N PHE A 69 13.34 1.17 -6.57
CA PHE A 69 12.68 -0.03 -7.08
C PHE A 69 13.41 -1.29 -6.60
N ASN A 70 12.81 -2.00 -5.65
CA ASN A 70 13.39 -3.17 -5.00
C ASN A 70 12.35 -4.30 -4.84
N PRO A 71 12.31 -5.28 -5.77
CA PRO A 71 11.43 -6.45 -5.63
C PRO A 71 11.63 -7.24 -4.33
N GLY A 72 12.80 -7.10 -3.67
CA GLY A 72 13.10 -7.71 -2.38
C GLY A 72 12.11 -7.31 -1.27
N HIS A 73 11.41 -6.17 -1.39
CA HIS A 73 10.36 -5.79 -0.45
C HIS A 73 9.22 -6.82 -0.30
N PHE A 74 9.05 -7.68 -1.31
CA PHE A 74 8.01 -8.71 -1.35
C PHE A 74 8.57 -10.13 -1.31
N LEU A 75 9.84 -10.30 -0.92
CA LEU A 75 10.48 -11.61 -0.82
C LEU A 75 11.01 -11.84 0.60
N ASP A 76 10.85 -13.05 1.12
CA ASP A 76 11.56 -13.47 2.34
C ASP A 76 13.00 -13.90 2.04
N ALA A 77 13.74 -14.27 3.10
CA ALA A 77 15.12 -14.74 2.99
C ALA A 77 15.30 -16.02 2.14
N ASN A 78 14.22 -16.78 1.90
CA ASN A 78 14.21 -17.98 1.06
C ASN A 78 13.74 -17.69 -0.38
N GLY A 79 13.47 -16.42 -0.71
CA GLY A 79 12.96 -16.00 -2.02
C GLY A 79 11.48 -16.33 -2.25
N LYS A 80 10.71 -16.63 -1.19
CA LYS A 80 9.26 -16.81 -1.29
C LYS A 80 8.55 -15.47 -1.25
N PHE A 81 7.49 -15.33 -2.04
CA PHE A 81 6.65 -14.13 -2.02
C PHE A 81 5.98 -13.93 -0.66
N VAL A 82 6.05 -12.69 -0.15
CA VAL A 82 5.38 -12.24 1.07
C VAL A 82 4.57 -10.99 0.76
N LYS A 83 3.27 -11.02 1.09
CA LYS A 83 2.43 -9.84 1.02
C LYS A 83 2.68 -8.96 2.24
N ARG A 84 2.94 -7.66 2.02
CA ARG A 84 3.10 -6.64 3.07
C ARG A 84 1.74 -6.03 3.42
N GLU A 85 1.45 -5.80 4.69
CA GLU A 85 0.22 -5.10 5.11
C GLU A 85 0.18 -3.64 4.64
N ALA A 86 1.34 -2.97 4.61
CA ALA A 86 1.50 -1.62 4.06
C ALA A 86 1.28 -1.55 2.53
N PHE A 87 1.10 -2.69 1.85
CA PHE A 87 0.81 -2.72 0.41
C PHE A 87 -0.70 -2.57 0.15
N ILE A 88 -1.16 -1.33 0.06
CA ILE A 88 -2.57 -0.97 -0.17
C ILE A 88 -2.78 -0.12 -1.44
N PRO A 89 -2.25 -0.51 -2.63
CA PRO A 89 -2.39 0.29 -3.85
C PRO A 89 -3.85 0.39 -4.35
N PHE A 90 -4.76 -0.41 -3.81
CA PHE A 90 -6.18 -0.44 -4.15
C PHE A 90 -7.09 0.09 -3.02
N SER A 91 -6.54 0.87 -2.09
CA SER A 91 -7.22 1.30 -0.85
C SER A 91 -7.57 0.13 0.09
N ALA A 92 -8.07 0.48 1.27
CA ALA A 92 -8.92 -0.34 2.13
C ALA A 92 -10.39 0.11 2.08
#